data_AF-A0A4Q3SUP0-F1
#
_entry.id   AF-A0A4Q3SUP0-F1
#
_cell.length_a   1.000
_cell.length_b   1.000
_cell.length_c   1.000
_cell.angle_alpha   90.00
_cell.angle_beta   90.00
_cell.angle_gamma   90.00
#
_symmetry.space_group_name_H-M   'P 1'
#
loop_
_entity.id
_entity.type
_entity.pdbx_description
1 polymer ?
#
loop_
_entity_poly.entity_id
_entity_poly.type
_entity_poly.pdbx_seq_one_letter_code
_entity_poly.pdbx_strand_id
1 'polypeptide(L)'
;MVDSVKRWLRRQNPKFNFLHRSFDDKPFRVLDIGTGNHSASKTVSLFPNCEYYGLDLNKDYNNDAADFDIMKDFYEMDLTLLDFQKLPDNYFDAILI
;
A
#
# COMPACT_ATOMS: atom_id res chain seq x y z
N MET A 1 17.68 -8.86 14.96
CA MET A 1 17.81 -7.66 15.84
C MET A 1 17.94 -6.37 15.02
N VAL A 2 18.84 -6.29 14.03
CA VAL A 2 19.01 -5.11 13.15
C VAL A 2 17.74 -4.75 12.36
N ASP A 3 17.02 -5.75 11.83
CA ASP A 3 15.82 -5.50 11.01
C ASP A 3 14.62 -5.01 11.82
N SER A 4 14.51 -5.43 13.08
CA SER A 4 13.46 -4.95 14.00
C SER A 4 13.64 -3.47 14.33
N VAL A 5 14.89 -3.02 14.51
CA VAL A 5 15.21 -1.60 14.77
C VAL A 5 14.95 -0.74 13.52
N LYS A 6 15.37 -1.20 12.34
CA LYS A 6 15.11 -0.51 11.06
C LYS A 6 13.61 -0.36 10.78
N ARG A 7 12.84 -1.42 11.02
CA ARG A 7 11.38 -1.42 10.87
C ARG A 7 10.71 -0.45 11.85
N TRP A 8 11.17 -0.41 13.09
CA TRP A 8 10.68 0.56 14.09
C TRP A 8 10.96 2.03 13.71
N LEU A 9 12.16 2.33 13.20
CA LEU A 9 12.51 3.68 12.73
C LEU A 9 11.67 4.10 11.51
N ARG A 10 11.44 3.18 10.55
CA ARG A 10 10.62 3.44 9.37
C ARG A 10 9.13 3.59 9.70
N ARG A 11 8.63 2.97 10.79
CA ARG A 11 7.25 3.13 11.28
C ARG A 11 6.94 4.54 11.79
N GLN A 12 7.92 5.40 12.04
CA GLN A 12 7.70 6.76 12.56
C GLN A 12 6.93 7.69 11.62
N ASN A 13 6.71 7.31 10.36
CA ASN A 13 5.79 8.03 9.49
C ASN A 13 4.35 7.96 10.08
N PRO A 14 3.64 9.09 10.26
CA PRO A 14 2.28 9.11 10.80
C PRO A 14 1.32 8.09 10.17
N LYS A 15 1.38 7.87 8.85
CA LYS A 15 0.51 6.90 8.18
C LYS A 15 0.79 5.46 8.60
N PHE A 16 2.07 5.10 8.75
CA PHE A 16 2.46 3.76 9.21
C PHE A 16 2.18 3.57 10.71
N ASN A 17 2.34 4.61 11.52
CA ASN A 17 1.90 4.58 12.92
C ASN A 17 0.38 4.37 13.03
N PHE A 18 -0.41 5.00 12.16
CA PHE A 18 -1.86 4.81 12.12
C PHE A 18 -2.21 3.36 11.75
N LEU A 19 -1.67 2.83 10.65
CA LEU A 19 -1.89 1.43 10.25
C LEU A 19 -1.51 0.44 11.36
N HIS A 20 -0.36 0.64 12.01
CA HIS A 20 0.07 -0.22 13.10
C HIS A 20 -0.89 -0.18 14.29
N ARG A 21 -1.42 0.99 14.65
CA ARG A 21 -2.41 1.10 15.74
C ARG A 21 -3.76 0.50 15.38
N SER A 22 -4.14 0.55 14.11
CA SER A 22 -5.43 0.05 13.63
C SER A 22 -5.45 -1.47 13.47
N PHE A 23 -4.36 -2.03 12.92
CA PHE A 23 -4.32 -3.45 12.51
C PHE A 23 -3.30 -4.28 13.30
N ASP A 24 -2.29 -3.65 13.90
CA ASP A 24 -1.18 -4.33 14.58
C ASP A 24 -0.54 -5.40 13.69
N ASP A 25 -0.59 -6.68 14.08
CA ASP A 25 -0.14 -7.83 13.28
C ASP A 25 -1.30 -8.56 12.57
N LYS A 26 -2.54 -8.05 12.65
CA LYS A 26 -3.69 -8.66 11.98
C LYS A 26 -3.61 -8.47 10.46
N PRO A 27 -4.06 -9.43 9.65
CA PRO A 27 -4.23 -9.23 8.21
C PRO A 27 -5.24 -8.13 7.91
N PHE A 28 -4.99 -7.35 6.86
CA PHE A 28 -5.88 -6.30 6.37
C PHE A 28 -5.61 -6.01 4.89
N ARG A 29 -6.58 -5.41 4.21
CA ARG A 29 -6.49 -4.99 2.81
C ARG A 29 -6.28 -3.49 2.74
N VAL A 30 -5.26 -3.06 2.02
CA VAL A 30 -4.95 -1.64 1.83
C VAL A 30 -4.96 -1.26 0.37
N LEU A 31 -5.66 -0.18 0.05
CA LEU A 31 -5.55 0.52 -1.23
C LEU A 31 -4.63 1.74 -1.04
N ASP A 32 -3.52 1.80 -1.76
CA ASP A 32 -2.61 2.95 -1.76
C ASP A 32 -2.81 3.78 -3.02
N ILE A 33 -3.28 5.02 -2.84
CA ILE A 33 -3.54 5.96 -3.93
C ILE A 33 -2.26 6.75 -4.21
N GLY A 34 -1.79 6.74 -5.45
CA GLY A 34 -0.49 7.31 -5.82
C GLY A 34 0.67 6.38 -5.47
N THR A 35 0.53 5.09 -5.77
CA THR A 35 1.39 3.98 -5.28
C THR A 35 2.80 3.89 -5.90
N GLY A 36 3.34 4.96 -6.48
CA GLY A 36 4.70 4.96 -7.04
C GLY A 36 5.83 4.95 -6.01
N ASN A 37 7.06 5.11 -6.50
CA ASN A 37 8.28 5.22 -5.68
C ASN A 37 8.49 4.05 -4.70
N HIS A 38 8.27 2.81 -5.16
CA HIS A 38 8.40 1.59 -4.34
C HIS A 38 7.50 1.60 -3.09
N SER A 39 6.31 2.21 -3.15
CA SER A 39 5.41 2.30 -1.99
C SER A 39 4.97 0.91 -1.51
N ALA A 40 4.73 -0.01 -2.45
CA ALA A 40 4.40 -1.40 -2.16
C ALA A 40 5.51 -2.07 -1.33
N SER A 41 6.75 -2.06 -1.82
CA SER A 41 7.88 -2.67 -1.12
C SER A 41 8.08 -2.07 0.27
N LYS A 42 7.96 -0.75 0.41
CA LYS A 42 8.06 -0.07 1.71
C LYS A 42 6.94 -0.53 2.66
N THR A 43 5.70 -0.53 2.20
CA THR A 43 4.54 -0.82 3.04
C THR A 43 4.50 -2.30 3.46
N VAL A 44 4.66 -3.23 2.50
CA VAL A 44 4.65 -4.68 2.78
C VAL A 44 5.83 -5.08 3.68
N SER A 45 7.00 -4.42 3.56
CA SER A 45 8.13 -4.68 4.48
C SER A 45 7.82 -4.33 5.95
N LEU A 46 6.91 -3.37 6.19
CA LEU A 46 6.49 -2.95 7.52
C LEU A 46 5.28 -3.74 8.04
N PHE A 47 4.41 -4.19 7.13
CA PHE A 47 3.14 -4.88 7.38
C PHE A 47 3.04 -6.14 6.51
N PRO A 48 3.81 -7.19 6.78
CA PRO A 48 3.90 -8.36 5.91
C PRO A 48 2.59 -9.16 5.79
N ASN A 49 1.63 -8.93 6.69
CA ASN A 49 0.31 -9.57 6.67
C ASN A 49 -0.74 -8.78 5.88
N CYS A 50 -0.38 -7.62 5.30
CA CYS A 50 -1.33 -6.87 4.48
C CYS A 50 -1.47 -7.46 3.08
N GLU A 51 -2.67 -7.36 2.53
CA GLU A 51 -2.93 -7.49 1.10
C GLU A 51 -2.85 -6.09 0.49
N TYR A 52 -1.81 -5.83 -0.30
CA TYR A 52 -1.54 -4.50 -0.83
C TYR A 52 -2.09 -4.36 -2.25
N TYR A 53 -2.90 -3.32 -2.47
CA TYR A 53 -3.47 -2.95 -3.77
C TYR A 53 -2.98 -1.56 -4.12
N GLY A 54 -2.44 -1.40 -5.33
CA GLY A 54 -1.95 -0.12 -5.82
C GLY A 54 -2.97 0.57 -6.71
N LEU A 55 -3.04 1.90 -6.65
CA LEU A 55 -3.69 2.72 -7.67
C LEU A 55 -2.78 3.88 -8.06
N ASP A 56 -2.57 4.09 -9.36
CA ASP A 56 -1.87 5.28 -9.88
C ASP A 56 -2.38 5.62 -11.28
N LEU A 57 -2.11 6.85 -11.74
CA LEU A 57 -2.33 7.25 -13.13
C LEU A 57 -1.33 6.56 -14.07
N ASN A 58 -0.12 6.28 -13.59
CA ASN A 58 0.93 5.63 -14.37
C ASN A 58 1.60 4.52 -13.55
N LYS A 59 1.48 3.29 -14.02
CA LYS A 59 2.10 2.12 -13.36
C LYS A 59 3.63 2.21 -13.27
N ASP A 60 4.28 2.81 -14.26
CA ASP A 60 5.73 2.85 -14.38
C ASP A 60 6.36 4.02 -13.59
N TYR A 61 5.60 4.71 -12.72
CA TYR A 61 6.12 5.80 -11.90
C TYR A 61 7.00 5.28 -10.74
N ASN A 62 8.25 4.97 -11.08
CA ASN A 62 9.30 4.54 -10.16
C ASN A 62 8.89 3.29 -9.33
N ASN A 63 8.23 2.35 -10.00
CA ASN A 63 8.01 0.99 -9.53
C ASN A 63 8.83 0.03 -10.40
N ASP A 64 9.27 -1.08 -9.81
CA ASP A 64 9.93 -2.17 -10.54
C ASP A 64 9.12 -3.46 -10.48
N ALA A 65 9.62 -4.52 -11.13
CA ALA A 65 8.94 -5.81 -11.16
C ALA A 65 8.71 -6.39 -9.75
N ALA A 66 9.63 -6.16 -8.80
CA ALA A 66 9.50 -6.67 -7.45
C ALA A 66 8.38 -5.95 -6.69
N ASP A 67 8.12 -4.68 -6.98
CA ASP A 67 6.97 -3.97 -6.43
C ASP A 67 5.65 -4.56 -6.91
N PHE A 68 5.54 -4.92 -8.18
CA PHE A 68 4.31 -5.52 -8.72
C PHE A 68 4.10 -6.96 -8.23
N ASP A 69 5.17 -7.75 -8.08
CA ASP A 69 5.10 -9.14 -7.62
C ASP A 69 4.49 -9.30 -6.22
N ILE A 70 4.57 -8.26 -5.38
CA ILE A 70 4.00 -8.25 -4.02
C ILE A 70 2.61 -7.59 -3.94
N MET A 71 2.16 -6.91 -5.00
CA MET A 71 0.81 -6.37 -5.08
C MET A 71 -0.20 -7.49 -5.33
N LYS A 72 -1.42 -7.34 -4.79
CA LYS A 72 -2.56 -8.20 -5.14
C LYS A 72 -3.22 -7.77 -6.43
N ASP A 73 -3.31 -6.47 -6.67
CA ASP A 73 -3.75 -5.88 -7.93
C ASP A 73 -3.20 -4.46 -8.07
N PHE A 74 -3.19 -3.98 -9.30
CA PHE A 74 -2.83 -2.61 -9.63
C PHE A 74 -3.89 -1.97 -10.53
N TYR A 75 -4.47 -0.87 -10.05
CA TYR A 75 -5.46 -0.10 -10.78
C TYR A 75 -4.80 1.10 -11.47
N GLU A 76 -4.56 0.98 -12.77
CA GLU A 76 -4.16 2.12 -13.59
C GLU A 76 -5.40 2.97 -13.95
N MET A 77 -5.59 4.08 -13.23
CA MET A 77 -6.83 4.85 -13.25
C MET A 77 -6.61 6.35 -13.04
N ASP A 78 -7.31 7.18 -13.81
CA ASP A 78 -7.43 8.61 -13.55
C ASP A 78 -8.65 8.87 -12.66
N LEU A 79 -8.40 9.20 -11.39
CA LEU A 79 -9.46 9.48 -10.42
C LEU A 79 -10.26 10.76 -10.74
N THR A 80 -9.77 11.65 -11.61
CA THR A 80 -10.49 12.88 -11.99
C THR A 80 -11.69 12.59 -12.89
N LEU A 81 -11.74 11.41 -13.52
CA LEU A 81 -12.87 10.95 -14.33
C LEU A 81 -14.07 10.51 -13.47
N LEU A 82 -13.87 10.30 -12.16
CA LEU A 82 -14.89 9.85 -11.21
C LEU A 82 -15.56 8.52 -11.60
N ASP A 83 -14.86 7.69 -12.39
CA ASP A 83 -15.29 6.34 -12.76
C ASP A 83 -14.55 5.31 -11.90
N PHE A 84 -15.26 4.77 -10.90
CA PHE A 84 -14.71 3.83 -9.93
C PHE A 84 -15.20 2.39 -10.15
N GLN A 85 -15.77 2.07 -11.31
CA GLN A 85 -16.38 0.75 -11.56
C GLN A 85 -15.40 -0.43 -11.43
N LYS A 86 -14.09 -0.18 -11.59
CA LYS A 86 -13.05 -1.19 -11.40
C LYS A 86 -12.74 -1.49 -9.94
N LEU A 87 -13.10 -0.59 -9.02
CA LEU A 87 -12.84 -0.76 -7.59
C LEU A 87 -14.01 -1.50 -6.93
N PRO A 88 -13.73 -2.51 -6.10
CA PRO A 88 -14.78 -3.25 -5.40
C PRO A 88 -15.39 -2.44 -4.25
N ASP A 89 -16.71 -2.47 -4.12
CA ASP A 89 -17.44 -1.85 -3.02
C ASP A 89 -17.16 -2.54 -1.68
N ASN A 90 -16.98 -1.76 -0.61
CA ASN A 90 -16.83 -2.24 0.77
C ASN A 90 -15.74 -3.32 0.96
N TYR A 91 -14.65 -3.23 0.19
CA TYR A 91 -13.63 -4.28 0.15
C TYR A 91 -12.35 -3.98 0.92
N PHE A 92 -11.91 -2.73 0.94
CA PHE A 92 -10.65 -2.31 1.56
C PHE A 92 -10.86 -1.91 3.02
N ASP A 93 -9.95 -2.34 3.89
CA ASP A 93 -9.96 -2.00 5.32
C ASP A 93 -9.29 -0.63 5.57
N ALA A 94 -8.38 -0.22 4.68
CA ALA A 94 -7.69 1.06 4.74
C ALA A 94 -7.43 1.62 3.34
N ILE A 95 -7.42 2.96 3.27
CA ILE A 95 -6.98 3.72 2.10
C ILE A 95 -5.83 4.63 2.53
N LEU A 96 -4.72 4.60 1.79
CA LEU A 96 -3.57 5.48 1.97
C LEU A 96 -3.49 6.48 0.81
N ILE A 97 -2.97 7.66 1.13
CA ILE A 97 -2.66 8.77 0.20
C ILE A 97 -1.32 9.37 0.64
#